data_AF-A0A1Y5RMC9-F1
#
_entry.id   AF-A0A1Y5RMC9-F1
#
_cell.length_a   1.000
_cell.length_b   1.000
_cell.length_c   1.000
_cell.angle_alpha   90.00
_cell.angle_beta   90.00
_cell.angle_gamma   90.00
#
_symmetry.space_group_name_H-M   'P 1'
#
loop_
_entity.id
_entity.type
_entity.pdbx_description
1 polymer ?
#
loop_
_entity_poly.entity_id
_entity_poly.type
_entity_poly.pdbx_seq_one_letter_code
_entity_poly.pdbx_strand_id
1 'polypeptide(L)'
;MPIAVKIFPERGLVFVRYRSRASVHDGMQAFAEYIRHPDFRPGQKQLIDLSAVSTFSVTPSDLLKFNALRVSGRAGDGDTLMSFYAPTPQGQKVARMSLRAWEPFNVVIARVFDHEEAALSFLGLRETRIADLQLHPA
;
A
#
# COMPACT_ATOMS: atom_id res chain seq x y z
N MET A 1 5.25 10.91 -11.03
CA MET A 1 4.12 10.02 -10.75
C MET A 1 3.52 10.37 -9.40
N PRO A 2 2.18 10.34 -9.25
CA PRO A 2 1.48 10.69 -8.01
C PRO A 2 1.64 9.62 -6.92
N ILE A 3 2.11 8.43 -7.28
CA ILE A 3 2.48 7.36 -6.36
C ILE A 3 3.93 6.97 -6.65
N ALA A 4 4.72 6.76 -5.60
CA ALA A 4 6.05 6.19 -5.68
C ALA A 4 6.05 4.80 -5.02
N VAL A 5 6.64 3.82 -5.68
CA VAL A 5 6.80 2.46 -5.16
C VAL A 5 8.29 2.17 -4.98
N LYS A 6 8.66 1.61 -3.83
CA LYS A 6 10.01 1.14 -3.54
C LYS A 6 9.94 -0.24 -2.89
N ILE A 7 10.67 -1.21 -3.45
CA ILE A 7 10.81 -2.54 -2.84
C ILE A 7 12.11 -2.57 -2.03
N PHE A 8 12.04 -3.15 -0.85
CA PHE A 8 13.16 -3.47 0.02
C PHE A 8 13.27 -5.00 0.12
N PRO A 9 13.98 -5.66 -0.82
CA PRO A 9 13.98 -7.11 -0.94
C PRO A 9 14.43 -7.81 0.35
N GLU A 10 15.53 -7.34 0.95
CA GLU A 10 16.10 -7.85 2.21
C GLU A 10 15.14 -7.79 3.41
N ARG A 11 14.09 -6.97 3.32
CA ARG A 11 13.10 -6.77 4.39
C ARG A 11 11.76 -7.44 4.09
N GLY A 12 11.60 -8.00 2.88
CA GLY A 12 10.32 -8.47 2.36
C GLY A 12 9.25 -7.37 2.43
N LEU A 13 9.63 -6.11 2.14
CA LEU A 13 8.79 -4.92 2.33
C LEU A 13 8.63 -4.15 1.02
N VAL A 14 7.41 -3.70 0.76
CA VAL A 14 7.08 -2.75 -0.30
C VAL A 14 6.59 -1.47 0.35
N PHE A 15 7.20 -0.35 -0.01
CA PHE A 15 6.79 0.98 0.41
C PHE A 15 6.11 1.70 -0.74
N VAL A 16 4.88 2.15 -0.51
CA VAL A 16 4.06 2.89 -1.48
C VAL A 16 3.74 4.25 -0.88
N ARG A 17 4.17 5.33 -1.53
CA ARG A 17 3.93 6.69 -1.07
C ARG A 17 3.04 7.45 -2.04
N TYR A 18 1.89 7.89 -1.55
CA TYR A 18 0.99 8.75 -2.30
C TYR A 18 1.41 10.22 -2.11
N ARG A 19 1.31 11.00 -3.19
CA ARG A 19 1.49 12.46 -3.18
C ARG A 19 0.14 13.16 -2.97
N SER A 20 0.18 14.48 -2.91
CA SER A 20 -0.99 15.32 -2.59
C SER A 20 -2.24 15.07 -3.41
N ARG A 21 -2.08 14.82 -4.71
CA ARG A 21 -3.16 14.46 -5.62
C ARG A 21 -2.91 13.08 -6.17
N ALA A 22 -3.83 12.17 -5.94
CA ALA A 22 -3.80 10.81 -6.46
C ALA A 22 -5.21 10.33 -6.80
N SER A 23 -5.30 9.25 -7.54
CA SER A 23 -6.56 8.62 -7.93
C SER A 23 -6.51 7.12 -7.67
N VAL A 24 -7.67 6.47 -7.77
CA VAL A 24 -7.71 5.01 -7.83
C VAL A 24 -6.91 4.48 -9.01
N HIS A 25 -7.04 5.10 -10.19
CA HIS A 25 -6.34 4.69 -11.39
C HIS A 25 -4.82 4.67 -11.17
N ASP A 26 -4.27 5.69 -10.50
CA ASP A 26 -2.86 5.74 -10.14
C ASP A 26 -2.47 4.55 -9.26
N GLY A 27 -3.30 4.20 -8.27
CA GLY A 27 -3.08 3.05 -7.39
C GLY A 27 -3.06 1.73 -8.15
N MET A 28 -3.99 1.55 -9.08
CA MET A 28 -4.05 0.38 -9.94
C MET A 28 -2.82 0.28 -10.85
N GLN A 29 -2.37 1.40 -11.42
CA GLN A 29 -1.16 1.43 -12.24
C GLN A 29 0.08 1.08 -11.41
N ALA A 30 0.24 1.68 -10.24
CA ALA A 30 1.34 1.40 -9.33
C ALA A 30 1.36 -0.08 -8.89
N PHE A 31 0.19 -0.67 -8.62
CA PHE A 31 0.10 -2.10 -8.32
C PHE A 31 0.49 -2.97 -9.52
N ALA A 32 0.01 -2.63 -10.72
CA ALA A 32 0.36 -3.36 -11.93
C ALA A 32 1.87 -3.28 -12.28
N GLU A 33 2.53 -2.16 -11.95
CA GLU A 33 3.98 -2.01 -12.06
C GLU A 33 4.71 -2.83 -10.98
N TYR A 34 4.22 -2.80 -9.73
CA TYR A 34 4.75 -3.58 -8.62
C TYR A 34 4.80 -5.08 -8.91
N ILE A 35 3.70 -5.70 -9.36
CA ILE A 35 3.65 -7.14 -9.63
C ILE A 35 4.57 -7.58 -10.80
N ARG A 36 5.00 -6.63 -11.64
CA ARG A 36 5.94 -6.87 -12.75
C ARG A 36 7.40 -6.58 -12.36
N HIS A 37 7.65 -6.09 -11.15
CA HIS A 37 9.00 -5.77 -10.69
C HIS A 37 9.82 -7.06 -10.48
N PRO A 38 11.10 -7.12 -10.87
CA PRO A 38 11.93 -8.33 -10.72
C PRO A 38 12.06 -8.81 -9.26
N ASP A 39 12.02 -7.87 -8.31
CA ASP A 39 12.07 -8.14 -6.87
C ASP A 39 10.70 -8.44 -6.23
N PHE A 40 9.63 -8.53 -7.03
CA PHE A 40 8.31 -8.95 -6.54
C PHE A 40 8.40 -10.35 -5.96
N ARG A 41 7.90 -10.52 -4.73
CA ARG A 41 7.73 -11.83 -4.11
C ARG A 41 6.35 -11.89 -3.43
N PRO A 42 5.64 -13.02 -3.53
CA PRO A 42 4.39 -13.20 -2.78
C PRO A 42 4.58 -13.00 -1.27
N GLY A 43 3.54 -12.49 -0.59
CA GLY A 43 3.58 -12.28 0.87
C GLY A 43 4.41 -11.08 1.34
N GLN A 44 4.99 -10.29 0.43
CA GLN A 44 5.71 -9.07 0.79
C GLN A 44 4.80 -8.11 1.58
N LYS A 45 5.27 -7.74 2.77
CA LYS A 45 4.61 -6.75 3.64
C LYS A 45 4.48 -5.43 2.89
N GLN A 46 3.37 -4.72 3.10
CA GLN A 46 3.12 -3.46 2.42
C GLN A 46 2.94 -2.31 3.42
N LEU A 47 3.71 -1.24 3.22
CA LEU A 47 3.55 0.02 3.92
C LEU A 47 3.04 1.08 2.94
N ILE A 48 1.82 1.56 3.15
CA ILE A 48 1.16 2.55 2.31
C ILE A 48 1.12 3.89 3.05
N ASP A 49 1.92 4.85 2.61
CA ASP A 49 1.95 6.21 3.13
C ASP A 49 0.93 7.10 2.40
N LEU A 50 -0.12 7.48 3.12
CA LEU A 50 -1.19 8.38 2.70
C LEU A 50 -1.12 9.76 3.39
N SER A 51 -0.05 10.04 4.15
CA SER A 51 0.10 11.26 4.94
C SER A 51 0.02 12.54 4.12
N ALA A 52 0.51 12.52 2.88
CA ALA A 52 0.54 13.67 2.01
C ALA A 52 -0.76 13.89 1.22
N VAL A 53 -1.70 12.92 1.20
CA VAL A 53 -2.89 12.98 0.34
C VAL A 53 -3.86 14.07 0.80
N SER A 54 -4.13 15.02 -0.09
CA SER A 54 -5.12 16.09 0.11
C SER A 54 -6.29 16.01 -0.87
N THR A 55 -6.10 15.38 -2.03
CA THR A 55 -7.17 15.14 -3.00
C THR A 55 -7.08 13.71 -3.52
N PHE A 56 -8.20 13.00 -3.48
CA PHE A 56 -8.31 11.65 -4.01
C PHE A 56 -9.52 11.53 -4.92
N SER A 57 -9.31 11.18 -6.19
CA SER A 57 -10.39 11.01 -7.17
C SER A 57 -10.70 9.54 -7.43
N VAL A 58 -12.00 9.26 -7.58
CA VAL A 58 -12.52 7.94 -7.93
C VAL A 58 -13.52 8.13 -9.06
N THR A 59 -13.36 7.39 -10.14
CA THR A 59 -14.29 7.41 -11.27
C THR A 59 -15.18 6.16 -11.28
N PRO A 60 -16.35 6.17 -11.94
CA PRO A 60 -17.19 4.98 -12.09
C PRO A 60 -16.47 3.82 -12.80
N SER A 61 -15.57 4.12 -13.75
CA SER A 61 -14.78 3.11 -14.45
C SER A 61 -13.72 2.48 -13.56
N ASP A 62 -13.19 3.22 -12.57
CA ASP A 62 -12.30 2.67 -11.55
C ASP A 62 -13.01 1.59 -10.71
N LEU A 63 -14.28 1.82 -10.35
CA LEU A 63 -15.09 0.84 -9.62
C LEU A 63 -15.32 -0.45 -10.41
N LEU A 64 -15.51 -0.34 -11.74
CA LEU A 64 -15.65 -1.50 -12.61
C LEU A 64 -14.32 -2.26 -12.77
N LYS A 65 -13.21 -1.55 -12.97
CA LYS A 65 -11.88 -2.14 -13.13
C LYS A 65 -11.36 -2.80 -11.86
N PHE A 66 -11.76 -2.29 -10.69
CA PHE A 66 -11.46 -2.95 -9.42
C PHE A 66 -11.92 -4.40 -9.40
N ASN A 67 -13.12 -4.71 -9.93
CA ASN A 67 -13.64 -6.08 -10.01
C ASN A 67 -12.82 -7.00 -10.91
N ALA A 68 -12.10 -6.47 -11.91
CA ALA A 68 -11.24 -7.26 -12.79
C ALA A 68 -9.86 -7.53 -12.17
N LEU A 69 -9.30 -6.56 -11.41
CA LEU A 69 -8.05 -6.73 -10.67
C LEU A 69 -8.17 -7.82 -9.56
N ARG A 70 -9.41 -8.11 -9.12
CA ARG A 70 -9.74 -9.17 -8.16
C ARG A 70 -9.29 -10.57 -8.57
N VAL A 71 -9.12 -10.83 -9.87
CA VAL A 71 -8.86 -12.18 -10.39
C VAL A 71 -7.37 -12.44 -10.64
N SER A 72 -6.57 -11.39 -10.84
CA SER A 72 -5.16 -11.51 -11.24
C SER A 72 -4.15 -11.54 -10.08
N GLY A 73 -4.57 -11.22 -8.85
CA GLY A 73 -3.72 -11.21 -7.65
C GLY A 73 -3.38 -12.60 -7.07
N ARG A 74 -3.76 -13.69 -7.74
CA ARG A 74 -3.32 -15.05 -7.37
C ARG A 74 -1.88 -15.27 -7.84
N ALA A 75 -0.94 -14.78 -7.04
CA ALA A 75 0.44 -15.26 -7.08
C ALA A 75 0.94 -15.40 -5.65
N GLY A 76 0.70 -16.58 -5.06
CA GLY A 76 1.43 -17.14 -3.93
C GLY A 76 0.64 -17.37 -2.65
N ASP A 77 1.04 -18.42 -1.94
CA ASP A 77 0.53 -18.82 -0.64
C ASP A 77 1.17 -17.94 0.44
N GLY A 78 0.38 -17.12 1.13
CA GLY A 78 0.85 -16.35 2.29
C GLY A 78 -0.03 -15.14 2.62
N ASP A 79 -0.35 -14.97 3.90
CA ASP A 79 -1.04 -13.79 4.41
C ASP A 79 -0.14 -12.56 4.27
N THR A 80 -0.57 -11.58 3.47
CA THR A 80 0.14 -10.31 3.29
C THR A 80 -0.29 -9.32 4.37
N LEU A 81 0.64 -8.86 5.21
CA LEU A 81 0.40 -7.75 6.12
C LEU A 81 0.46 -6.42 5.37
N MET A 82 -0.57 -5.59 5.54
CA MET A 82 -0.67 -4.28 4.91
C MET A 82 -0.96 -3.19 5.94
N SER A 83 -0.09 -2.19 6.01
CA SER A 83 -0.18 -1.07 6.94
C SER A 83 -0.45 0.21 6.16
N PHE A 84 -1.54 0.91 6.48
CA PHE A 84 -1.84 2.23 5.95
C PHE A 84 -1.45 3.29 6.99
N TYR A 85 -0.45 4.10 6.71
CA TYR A 85 -0.14 5.31 7.49
C TYR A 85 -0.97 6.48 6.95
N ALA A 86 -1.96 6.91 7.72
CA ALA A 86 -2.95 7.90 7.32
C ALA A 86 -3.23 8.88 8.47
N PRO A 87 -2.31 9.80 8.81
CA PRO A 87 -2.48 10.77 9.89
C PRO A 87 -3.55 11.84 9.63
N THR A 88 -4.06 11.96 8.40
CA THR A 88 -5.02 13.01 8.01
C THR A 88 -6.43 12.44 7.78
N PRO A 89 -7.51 13.24 7.98
CA PRO A 89 -8.87 12.79 7.69
C PRO A 89 -9.08 12.32 6.24
N GLN A 90 -8.41 12.98 5.29
CA GLN A 90 -8.45 12.60 3.89
C GLN A 90 -7.71 11.28 3.64
N GLY A 91 -6.49 11.10 4.18
CA GLY A 91 -5.76 9.84 4.10
C GLY A 91 -6.57 8.69 4.70
N GLN A 92 -7.24 8.92 5.85
CA GLN A 92 -8.11 7.94 6.50
C GLN A 92 -9.30 7.54 5.63
N LYS A 93 -9.89 8.49 4.91
CA LYS A 93 -10.97 8.22 3.95
C LYS A 93 -10.47 7.32 2.82
N VAL A 94 -9.30 7.62 2.27
CA VAL A 94 -8.68 6.81 1.21
C VAL A 94 -8.35 5.41 1.72
N ALA A 95 -7.72 5.28 2.89
CA ALA A 95 -7.39 4.00 3.50
C ALA A 95 -8.62 3.10 3.66
N ARG A 96 -9.73 3.63 4.16
CA ARG A 96 -10.99 2.88 4.30
C ARG A 96 -11.56 2.41 2.96
N MET A 97 -11.43 3.22 1.90
CA MET A 97 -11.84 2.81 0.56
C MET A 97 -10.96 1.68 0.04
N SER A 98 -9.64 1.77 0.26
CA SER A 98 -8.69 0.72 -0.10
C SER A 98 -8.93 -0.57 0.69
N LEU A 99 -9.23 -0.51 1.99
CA LEU A 99 -9.55 -1.70 2.80
C LEU A 99 -10.73 -2.49 2.24
N ARG A 100 -11.81 -1.81 1.85
CA ARG A 100 -12.99 -2.45 1.23
C ARG A 100 -12.66 -3.13 -0.09
N ALA A 101 -11.63 -2.65 -0.80
CA ALA A 101 -11.16 -3.32 -2.01
C ALA A 101 -10.52 -4.68 -1.69
N TRP A 102 -9.91 -4.80 -0.50
CA TRP A 102 -9.19 -6.00 -0.05
C TRP A 102 -10.02 -6.98 0.79
N GLU A 103 -11.13 -6.55 1.41
CA GLU A 103 -12.02 -7.40 2.26
C GLU A 103 -12.38 -8.78 1.68
N PRO A 104 -12.65 -8.96 0.36
CA PRO A 104 -12.98 -10.28 -0.18
C PRO A 104 -11.79 -11.25 -0.26
N PHE A 105 -10.55 -10.74 -0.11
CA PHE A 105 -9.33 -11.53 -0.19
C PHE A 105 -8.89 -11.87 1.22
N ASN A 106 -9.29 -13.03 1.73
CA ASN A 106 -8.90 -13.59 3.04
C ASN A 106 -7.38 -13.87 3.18
N VAL A 107 -6.54 -13.27 2.34
CA VAL A 107 -5.08 -13.40 2.29
C VAL A 107 -4.38 -12.07 2.57
N VAL A 108 -5.12 -11.00 2.89
CA VAL A 108 -4.55 -9.69 3.26
C VAL A 108 -5.04 -9.28 4.64
N ILE A 109 -4.11 -9.11 5.58
CA ILE A 109 -4.39 -8.55 6.90
C ILE A 109 -3.99 -7.08 6.86
N ALA A 110 -4.98 -6.21 6.69
CA ALA A 110 -4.77 -4.78 6.54
C ALA A 110 -5.23 -3.97 7.76
N ARG A 111 -4.46 -2.96 8.16
CA ARG A 111 -4.79 -2.03 9.26
C ARG A 111 -4.43 -0.59 8.91
N VAL A 112 -5.15 0.36 9.50
CA VAL A 112 -4.91 1.80 9.36
C VAL A 112 -4.38 2.37 10.66
N PHE A 113 -3.35 3.20 10.56
CA PHE A 113 -2.66 3.84 11.66
C PHE A 113 -2.52 5.34 11.38
N ASP A 114 -2.54 6.14 12.44
CA ASP A 114 -2.32 7.58 12.43
C ASP A 114 -0.91 7.97 12.94
N HIS A 115 -0.17 7.01 13.50
CA HIS A 115 1.22 7.18 13.96
C HIS A 115 2.18 6.25 13.21
N GLU A 116 3.36 6.76 12.81
CA GLU A 116 4.36 6.00 12.04
C GLU A 116 4.84 4.76 12.79
N GLU A 117 5.16 4.90 14.08
CA GLU A 117 5.65 3.81 14.93
C GLU A 117 4.68 2.64 14.97
N ALA A 118 3.39 2.90 15.19
CA ALA A 118 2.37 1.85 15.22
C ALA A 118 2.24 1.16 13.85
N ALA A 119 2.33 1.94 12.76
CA ALA A 119 2.28 1.42 11.39
C ALA A 119 3.45 0.49 11.07
N LEU A 120 4.66 0.83 11.54
CA LEU A 120 5.89 0.07 11.33
C LEU A 120 5.96 -1.16 12.25
N SER A 121 5.60 -0.99 13.52
CA SER A 121 5.54 -2.06 14.52
C SER A 121 4.56 -3.18 14.10
N PHE A 122 3.42 -2.82 13.52
CA PHE A 122 2.48 -3.79 12.95
C PHE A 122 3.10 -4.66 11.85
N LEU A 123 4.05 -4.13 11.08
CA LEU A 123 4.80 -4.88 10.07
C LEU A 123 6.04 -5.61 10.62
N GLY A 124 6.24 -5.59 11.95
CA GLY A 124 7.42 -6.15 12.61
C GLY A 124 8.72 -5.43 12.26
N LEU A 125 8.65 -4.16 11.88
CA LEU A 125 9.82 -3.33 11.60
C LEU A 125 10.36 -2.73 12.91
N ARG A 126 11.68 -2.51 12.97
CA ARG A 126 12.35 -1.98 14.17
C ARG A 126 12.36 -0.46 14.21
N GLU A 127 12.21 0.16 13.05
CA GLU A 127 12.18 1.60 12.87
C GLU A 127 10.89 2.20 13.46
N THR A 128 10.99 3.41 14.00
CA THR A 128 9.84 4.17 14.52
C THR A 128 9.42 5.30 13.59
N ARG A 129 10.23 5.62 12.58
CA ARG A 129 9.93 6.61 11.54
C ARG A 129 10.11 6.04 10.14
N ILE A 130 9.22 6.38 9.23
CA ILE A 130 9.23 5.95 7.82
C ILE A 130 10.48 6.48 7.11
N ALA A 131 10.95 7.67 7.48
CA ALA A 131 12.18 8.24 6.95
C ALA A 131 13.41 7.35 7.21
N ASP A 132 13.42 6.62 8.33
CA ASP A 132 14.55 5.77 8.71
C ASP A 132 14.62 4.50 7.85
N LEU A 133 13.53 4.10 7.18
CA LEU A 133 13.55 3.03 6.17
C LEU A 133 14.42 3.38 4.95
N GLN A 134 14.64 4.67 4.68
CA GLN A 134 15.43 5.13 3.55
C GLN A 134 16.93 5.26 3.87
N LEU A 135 17.29 5.29 5.16
CA LEU A 135 18.63 5.66 5.64
C LEU A 135 19.59 4.48 5.83
N HIS A 136 19.13 3.25 5.60
CA HIS A 136 20.00 2.07 5.64
C HIS A 136 20.35 1.61 4.21
N PRO A 137 21.57 1.87 3.72
CA PRO A 137 22.15 0.97 2.74
C PRO A 137 22.33 -0.40 3.40
N ALA A 138 22.13 -1.46 2.60
CA ALA A 138 22.34 -2.84 2.99
C ALA A 138 23.72 -3.07 3.64
#